data_AF-A0A9E9MHH1-F1
#
_entry.id   AF-A0A9E9MHH1-F1
#
_cell.length_a   1.000
_cell.length_b   1.000
_cell.length_c   1.000
_cell.angle_alpha   90.00
_cell.angle_beta   90.00
_cell.angle_gamma   90.00
#
_symmetry.space_group_name_H-M   'P 1'
#
loop_
_entity.id
_entity.type
_entity.pdbx_description
1 polymer ?
#
loop_
_entity_poly.entity_id
_entity_poly.type
_entity_poly.pdbx_seq_one_letter_code
_entity_poly.pdbx_strand_id
1 'polypeptide(L)'
;MDEATIKSMAAELAKGLKTPEDLNQMTAVFKKFMIETALNTELSDHLGYEKHQPKKGSNSRNGFSSKTITTQDGQLALDIPRDREGSFEPQIIKKHQTRITSMDDQILSLYAKGMTNREIVAFFKEIRCRCVSISHQQSYRCCD
;
A
#
# COMPACT_ATOMS: atom_id res chain seq x y z
N MET A 1 12.53 13.36 10.04
CA MET A 1 11.53 14.34 9.57
C MET A 1 11.11 15.13 10.78
N ASP A 2 11.16 16.46 10.70
CA ASP A 2 10.88 17.31 11.84
C ASP A 2 9.37 17.43 12.05
N GLU A 3 8.90 17.30 13.29
CA GLU A 3 7.46 17.32 13.64
C GLU A 3 6.75 18.58 13.13
N ALA A 4 7.48 19.70 13.05
CA ALA A 4 7.00 20.97 12.51
C ALA A 4 6.60 20.88 11.02
N THR A 5 7.40 20.19 10.20
CA THR A 5 7.12 20.01 8.76
C THR A 5 5.88 19.15 8.52
N ILE A 6 5.66 18.14 9.37
CA ILE A 6 4.49 17.27 9.28
C ILE A 6 3.23 18.06 9.64
N LYS A 7 3.30 18.92 10.67
CA LYS A 7 2.19 19.78 11.09
C LYS A 7 1.79 20.79 10.01
N SER A 8 2.76 21.40 9.31
CA SER A 8 2.44 22.35 8.23
C SER A 8 1.76 21.64 7.04
N MET A 9 2.25 20.47 6.63
CA MET A 9 1.61 19.67 5.57
C MET A 9 0.21 19.22 5.99
N ALA A 10 0.02 18.79 7.24
CA ALA A 10 -1.29 18.41 7.76
C ALA A 10 -2.27 19.58 7.77
N ALA A 11 -1.82 20.79 8.13
CA ALA A 11 -2.66 21.98 8.13
C ALA A 11 -3.09 22.41 6.71
N GLU A 12 -2.26 22.17 5.69
CA GLU A 12 -2.63 22.40 4.30
C GLU A 12 -3.67 21.38 3.81
N LEU A 13 -3.49 20.10 4.14
CA LEU A 13 -4.41 19.03 3.77
C LEU A 13 -5.77 19.15 4.49
N ALA A 14 -5.78 19.62 5.74
CA ALA A 14 -6.99 19.82 6.53
C ALA A 14 -7.98 20.82 5.92
N LYS A 15 -7.52 21.77 5.08
CA LYS A 15 -8.39 22.77 4.45
C LYS A 15 -9.41 22.19 3.46
N GLY A 16 -9.14 21.00 2.92
CA GLY A 16 -10.00 20.31 1.96
C GLY A 16 -10.94 19.27 2.55
N LEU A 17 -10.80 18.94 3.84
CA LEU A 17 -11.45 17.79 4.47
C LEU A 17 -12.72 18.22 5.20
N LYS A 18 -13.87 17.66 4.81
CA LYS A 18 -15.18 17.97 5.42
C LYS A 18 -15.87 16.75 6.03
N THR A 19 -15.60 15.55 5.50
CA THR A 19 -16.24 14.30 5.95
C THR A 19 -15.20 13.23 6.34
N PRO A 20 -15.58 12.24 7.17
CA PRO A 20 -14.70 11.12 7.49
C PRO A 20 -14.39 10.23 6.27
N GLU A 21 -15.28 10.16 5.28
CA GLU A 21 -15.00 9.51 3.99
C GLU A 21 -13.88 10.21 3.21
N ASP A 22 -13.85 11.54 3.19
CA ASP A 22 -12.79 12.30 2.52
C ASP A 22 -11.41 12.01 3.14
N LEU A 23 -11.36 11.81 4.46
CA LEU A 23 -10.13 11.43 5.17
C LEU A 23 -9.58 10.09 4.68
N ASN A 24 -10.45 9.10 4.51
CA ASN A 24 -10.04 7.77 4.04
C ASN A 24 -9.54 7.81 2.59
N GLN A 25 -10.23 8.55 1.72
CA GLN A 25 -9.82 8.72 0.33
C GLN A 25 -8.48 9.45 0.21
N MET A 26 -8.31 10.57 0.92
CA MET A 26 -7.04 11.29 0.93
C MET A 26 -5.90 10.44 1.49
N THR A 27 -6.16 9.67 2.55
CA THR A 27 -5.16 8.76 3.13
C THR A 27 -4.73 7.70 2.11
N ALA A 28 -5.66 7.13 1.35
CA ALA A 28 -5.33 6.15 0.30
C ALA A 28 -4.47 6.76 -0.81
N VAL A 29 -4.83 7.96 -1.28
CA VAL A 29 -4.06 8.69 -2.31
C VAL A 29 -2.66 9.06 -1.80
N PHE A 30 -2.58 9.53 -0.56
CA PHE A 30 -1.30 9.89 0.05
C PHE A 30 -0.39 8.67 0.23
N LYS A 31 -0.95 7.54 0.69
CA LYS A 31 -0.24 6.26 0.75
C LYS A 31 0.27 5.82 -0.62
N LYS A 32 -0.55 5.94 -1.68
CA LYS A 32 -0.11 5.67 -3.06
C LYS A 32 1.13 6.48 -3.41
N PHE A 33 1.06 7.80 -3.28
CA PHE A 33 2.18 8.67 -3.63
C PHE A 33 3.43 8.43 -2.80
N MET A 34 3.28 8.17 -1.49
CA MET A 34 4.41 7.84 -0.62
C MET A 34 5.12 6.58 -1.09
N ILE A 35 4.37 5.52 -1.37
CA ILE A 35 4.91 4.25 -1.83
C ILE A 35 5.60 4.40 -3.18
N GLU A 36 4.95 5.05 -4.15
CA GLU A 36 5.53 5.26 -5.48
C GLU A 36 6.80 6.11 -5.42
N THR A 37 6.80 7.17 -4.61
CA THR A 37 7.99 8.02 -4.43
C THR A 37 9.13 7.20 -3.82
N ALA A 38 8.85 6.42 -2.78
CA ALA A 38 9.86 5.60 -2.14
C ALA A 38 10.42 4.52 -3.08
N LEU A 39 9.58 3.88 -3.90
CA LEU A 39 10.03 2.94 -4.94
C LEU A 39 10.87 3.63 -6.03
N ASN A 40 10.55 4.87 -6.39
CA ASN A 40 11.36 5.63 -7.34
C ASN A 40 12.73 5.98 -6.76
N THR A 41 12.80 6.32 -5.47
CA THR A 41 14.07 6.54 -4.75
C THR A 41 14.89 5.26 -4.70
N GLU A 42 14.30 4.12 -4.33
CA GLU A 42 14.99 2.82 -4.36
C GLU A 42 15.57 2.51 -5.75
N LEU A 43 14.83 2.82 -6.82
CA LEU A 43 15.33 2.61 -8.18
C LEU A 43 16.44 3.60 -8.55
N SER A 44 16.36 4.86 -8.12
CA SER A 44 17.43 5.84 -8.29
C SER A 44 18.71 5.38 -7.61
N ASP A 45 18.60 4.84 -6.39
CA ASP A 45 19.73 4.29 -5.62
C ASP A 45 20.32 3.05 -6.31
N HIS A 46 19.48 2.13 -6.80
CA HIS A 46 19.93 0.93 -7.54
C HIS A 46 20.67 1.28 -8.84
N LEU A 47 20.21 2.30 -9.56
CA LEU A 47 20.81 2.73 -10.83
C LEU A 47 22.00 3.68 -10.63
N GLY A 48 22.10 4.36 -9.49
CA GLY A 48 23.13 5.37 -9.18
C GLY A 48 22.95 6.71 -9.91
N TYR A 49 21.77 6.98 -10.46
CA TYR A 49 21.44 8.26 -11.12
C TYR A 49 19.94 8.57 -11.10
N GLU A 50 19.60 9.86 -11.07
CA GLU A 50 18.21 10.34 -11.00
C GLU A 50 17.48 10.31 -12.34
N LYS A 51 16.15 10.50 -12.31
CA LYS A 51 15.35 10.58 -13.54
C LYS A 51 15.83 11.75 -14.41
N HIS A 52 15.98 11.49 -15.72
CA HIS A 52 16.49 12.45 -16.71
C HIS A 52 17.97 12.85 -16.59
N GLN A 53 18.73 12.23 -15.69
CA GLN A 53 20.19 12.39 -15.68
C GLN A 53 20.88 11.44 -16.67
N PRO A 54 22.10 11.78 -17.13
CA PRO A 54 22.88 10.88 -17.98
C PRO A 54 23.14 9.56 -17.26
N LYS A 55 22.94 8.46 -17.97
CA LYS A 55 23.15 7.11 -17.42
C LYS A 55 24.63 6.92 -17.05
N LYS A 56 24.89 6.32 -15.89
CA LYS A 56 26.25 5.95 -15.46
C LYS A 56 26.61 4.49 -15.75
N GLY A 57 25.67 3.67 -16.22
CA GLY A 57 25.85 2.23 -16.49
C GLY A 57 25.14 1.71 -17.75
N SER A 58 25.09 0.38 -17.90
CA SER A 58 24.38 -0.30 -18.98
C SER A 58 22.85 -0.25 -18.81
N ASN A 59 22.40 -0.38 -17.56
CA ASN A 59 21.01 -0.46 -17.21
C ASN A 59 20.31 0.91 -17.28
N SER A 60 18.99 0.88 -17.51
CA SER A 60 18.17 2.08 -17.66
C SER A 60 16.76 1.88 -17.10
N ARG A 61 16.09 2.95 -16.68
CA ARG A 61 14.67 2.91 -16.34
C ARG A 61 13.82 2.50 -17.55
N ASN A 62 12.84 1.62 -17.35
CA ASN A 62 11.97 1.06 -18.38
C ASN A 62 10.49 1.19 -18.01
N GLY A 63 10.05 2.44 -17.82
CA GLY A 63 8.66 2.74 -17.49
C GLY A 63 8.19 2.18 -16.15
N PHE A 64 6.89 1.91 -16.08
CA PHE A 64 6.19 1.46 -14.88
C PHE A 64 5.37 0.20 -15.16
N SER A 65 5.19 -0.62 -14.14
CA SER A 65 4.28 -1.77 -14.13
C SER A 65 3.19 -1.52 -13.11
N SER A 66 1.93 -1.67 -13.51
CA SER A 66 0.82 -1.57 -12.58
C SER A 66 0.77 -2.79 -11.67
N LYS A 67 0.49 -2.56 -10.38
CA LYS A 67 0.27 -3.61 -9.38
C LYS A 67 -0.82 -3.17 -8.41
N THR A 68 -1.83 -4.00 -8.25
CA THR A 68 -2.87 -3.80 -7.24
C THR A 68 -2.49 -4.53 -5.97
N ILE A 69 -2.39 -3.79 -4.87
CA ILE A 69 -2.07 -4.33 -3.55
C ILE A 69 -3.28 -4.21 -2.65
N THR A 70 -3.53 -5.25 -1.86
CA THR A 70 -4.57 -5.21 -0.83
C THR A 70 -3.98 -4.70 0.48
N THR A 71 -4.51 -3.58 0.96
CA THR A 71 -4.24 -2.98 2.27
C THR A 71 -5.48 -3.10 3.17
N GLN A 72 -5.34 -2.79 4.47
CA GLN A 72 -6.46 -2.83 5.41
C GLN A 72 -7.61 -1.89 5.00
N ASP A 73 -7.27 -0.74 4.44
CA ASP A 73 -8.23 0.30 4.05
C ASP A 73 -8.84 0.06 2.65
N GLY A 74 -8.40 -0.97 1.92
CA GLY A 74 -8.88 -1.28 0.58
C GLY A 74 -7.79 -1.68 -0.40
N GLN A 75 -8.14 -1.70 -1.69
CA GLN A 75 -7.21 -1.99 -2.78
C GLN A 75 -6.51 -0.70 -3.25
N LEU A 76 -5.20 -0.79 -3.43
CA LEU A 76 -4.34 0.29 -3.88
C LEU A 76 -3.70 -0.08 -5.21
N ALA A 77 -4.02 0.68 -6.26
CA ALA A 77 -3.37 0.55 -7.56
C ALA A 77 -2.10 1.40 -7.59
N LEU A 78 -0.95 0.73 -7.69
CA LEU A 78 0.38 1.34 -7.67
C LEU A 78 1.08 1.19 -9.02
N ASP A 79 1.86 2.20 -9.37
CA ASP A 79 2.73 2.21 -10.53
C ASP A 79 4.19 1.96 -10.09
N ILE A 80 4.65 0.72 -10.28
CA ILE A 80 5.96 0.28 -9.80
C ILE A 80 7.02 0.52 -10.88
N PRO A 81 8.10 1.26 -10.58
CA PRO A 81 9.12 1.54 -11.57
C PRO A 81 9.95 0.28 -11.87
N ARG A 82 10.37 0.12 -13.13
CA ARG A 82 11.19 -1.02 -13.58
C ARG A 82 12.51 -0.58 -14.20
N ASP A 83 13.50 -1.44 -14.08
CA ASP A 83 14.74 -1.36 -14.85
C ASP A 83 14.65 -2.19 -16.14
N ARG A 84 15.57 -1.94 -17.07
CA ARG A 84 15.61 -2.59 -18.39
C ARG A 84 16.19 -3.99 -18.32
N GLU A 85 17.16 -4.20 -17.44
CA GLU A 85 17.82 -5.51 -17.24
C GLU A 85 17.05 -6.44 -16.31
N GLY A 86 16.05 -5.94 -15.56
CA GLY A 86 15.24 -6.74 -14.63
C GLY A 86 15.95 -7.11 -13.32
N SER A 87 17.09 -6.48 -13.04
CA SER A 87 17.94 -6.69 -11.87
C SER A 87 17.41 -6.03 -10.60
N PHE A 88 16.47 -5.09 -10.71
CA PHE A 88 15.96 -4.33 -9.56
C PHE A 88 15.08 -5.21 -8.66
N GLU A 89 15.37 -5.19 -7.34
CA GLU A 89 14.61 -5.91 -6.32
C GLU A 89 14.11 -4.95 -5.22
N PRO A 90 12.88 -4.42 -5.36
CA PRO A 90 12.35 -3.47 -4.39
C PRO A 90 12.16 -4.08 -3.00
N GLN A 91 12.46 -3.30 -1.97
CA GLN A 91 12.46 -3.75 -0.57
C GLN A 91 11.14 -3.42 0.13
N ILE A 92 10.60 -2.22 -0.10
CA ILE A 92 9.32 -1.79 0.48
C ILE A 92 8.17 -2.71 0.06
N ILE A 93 8.11 -3.04 -1.23
CA ILE A 93 7.13 -4.01 -1.77
C ILE A 93 7.91 -5.07 -2.55
N LYS A 94 7.95 -6.27 -2.00
CA LYS A 94 8.65 -7.38 -2.63
C LYS A 94 7.98 -7.77 -3.95
N LYS A 95 8.77 -8.37 -4.85
CA LYS A 95 8.26 -9.02 -6.06
C LYS A 95 7.16 -10.02 -5.68
N HIS A 96 6.07 -10.04 -6.44
CA HIS A 96 4.89 -10.90 -6.22
C HIS A 96 4.09 -10.69 -4.91
N GLN A 97 4.50 -9.79 -4.02
CA GLN A 97 3.75 -9.50 -2.79
C GLN A 97 2.44 -8.77 -3.10
N THR A 98 1.29 -9.42 -2.92
CA THR A 98 -0.04 -8.83 -3.21
C THR A 98 -0.73 -8.18 -2.01
N ARG A 99 -0.15 -8.31 -0.81
CA ARG A 99 -0.74 -7.85 0.47
C ARG A 99 0.33 -7.18 1.35
N ILE A 100 -0.02 -6.05 1.97
CA ILE A 100 0.83 -5.31 2.96
C ILE A 100 0.25 -5.43 4.38
N THR A 101 -0.68 -6.35 4.63
CA THR A 101 -1.35 -6.45 5.92
C THR A 101 -0.46 -7.17 6.95
N SER A 102 -0.42 -6.66 8.19
CA SER A 102 0.04 -7.41 9.39
C SER A 102 -0.92 -8.54 9.77
N MET A 103 -1.61 -9.15 8.79
CA MET A 103 -2.49 -10.28 9.03
C MET A 103 -1.70 -11.47 9.56
N ASP A 104 -0.45 -11.65 9.12
CA ASP A 104 0.38 -12.76 9.56
C ASP A 104 0.68 -12.68 11.07
N ASP A 105 0.97 -11.48 11.59
CA ASP A 105 1.18 -11.24 13.02
C ASP A 105 -0.12 -11.46 13.83
N GLN A 106 -1.26 -11.02 13.26
CA GLN A 106 -2.56 -11.25 13.87
C GLN A 106 -2.86 -12.76 13.92
N ILE A 107 -2.70 -13.48 12.81
CA ILE A 107 -2.88 -14.94 12.73
C ILE A 107 -1.96 -15.64 13.73
N LEU A 108 -0.68 -15.26 13.80
CA LEU A 108 0.27 -15.83 14.76
C LEU A 108 -0.18 -15.58 16.21
N SER A 109 -0.67 -14.38 16.51
CA SER A 109 -1.22 -14.06 17.84
C SER A 109 -2.47 -14.90 18.18
N LEU A 110 -3.29 -15.24 17.18
CA LEU A 110 -4.49 -16.06 17.38
C LEU A 110 -4.11 -17.53 17.61
N TYR A 111 -3.10 -18.04 16.91
CA TYR A 111 -2.51 -19.35 17.19
C TYR A 111 -1.89 -19.41 18.58
N ALA A 112 -1.15 -18.37 18.99
CA ALA A 112 -0.56 -18.29 20.32
C ALA A 112 -1.63 -18.27 21.43
N LYS A 113 -2.82 -17.72 21.14
CA LYS A 113 -3.99 -17.75 22.03
C LYS A 113 -4.74 -19.09 22.03
N GLY A 114 -4.30 -20.08 21.25
CA GLY A 114 -4.89 -21.42 21.20
C GLY A 114 -6.17 -21.52 20.38
N MET A 115 -6.49 -20.53 19.53
CA MET A 115 -7.64 -20.64 18.62
C MET A 115 -7.39 -21.68 17.53
N THR A 116 -8.44 -22.42 17.18
CA THR A 116 -8.41 -23.39 16.10
C THR A 116 -8.53 -22.71 14.74
N ASN A 117 -8.04 -23.37 13.69
CA ASN A 117 -8.12 -22.84 12.31
C ASN A 117 -9.54 -22.44 11.90
N ARG A 118 -10.56 -23.18 12.37
CA ARG A 118 -11.97 -22.87 12.08
C ARG A 118 -12.41 -21.55 12.73
N GLU A 119 -12.02 -21.34 13.98
CA GLU A 119 -12.32 -20.12 14.73
C GLU A 119 -11.59 -18.91 14.15
N ILE A 120 -10.32 -19.08 13.76
CA ILE A 120 -9.52 -18.04 13.10
C ILE A 120 -10.20 -17.61 11.79
N VAL A 121 -10.62 -18.57 10.95
CA VAL A 121 -11.32 -18.28 9.70
C VAL A 121 -12.67 -17.60 9.95
N ALA A 122 -13.43 -18.04 10.95
CA ALA A 122 -14.70 -17.41 11.33
C ALA A 122 -14.49 -15.96 11.79
N PHE A 123 -13.48 -15.71 12.64
CA PHE A 123 -13.11 -14.39 13.13
C PHE A 123 -12.73 -13.44 11.99
N PHE A 124 -11.89 -13.87 11.04
CA PHE A 124 -11.53 -13.05 9.89
C PHE A 124 -12.69 -12.85 8.92
N LYS A 125 -13.57 -13.85 8.75
CA LYS A 125 -14.79 -13.71 7.95
C LYS A 125 -15.71 -12.66 8.57
N GLU A 126 -15.87 -12.66 9.89
CA GLU A 126 -16.68 -11.68 10.60
C GLU A 126 -16.10 -10.26 10.50
N ILE A 127 -14.80 -10.08 10.73
CA ILE A 127 -14.13 -8.77 10.62
C ILE A 127 -14.25 -8.21 9.20
N ARG A 128 -14.02 -9.03 8.17
CA ARG A 128 -14.16 -8.59 6.77
C ARG A 128 -15.60 -8.32 6.37
N CYS A 129 -16.57 -9.15 6.77
CA CYS A 129 -17.98 -8.96 6.41
C CYS A 129 -18.54 -7.70 7.13
N ARG A 130 -17.99 -7.28 8.29
CA ARG A 130 -18.32 -6.01 8.97
C ARG A 130 -17.78 -4.74 8.27
N CYS A 131 -16.70 -4.86 7.51
CA CYS A 131 -16.07 -3.70 6.86
C CYS A 131 -16.76 -3.30 5.54
N VAL A 132 -17.47 -4.23 4.89
CA VAL A 132 -18.14 -4.00 3.58
C VAL A 132 -19.53 -3.36 3.74
N SER A 133 -20.14 -3.42 4.94
CA SER A 133 -21.47 -2.85 5.18
C SER A 133 -21.51 -1.31 5.29
N ILE A 134 -20.36 -0.63 5.30
CA ILE A 134 -20.28 0.84 5.47
C ILE A 134 -20.21 1.58 4.11
N SER A 135 -19.86 0.91 3.00
CA SER A 135 -19.94 1.51 1.66
C SER A 135 -21.36 1.38 1.09
N HIS A 136 -22.05 2.51 0.95
CA HIS A 136 -23.45 2.61 0.52
C HIS A 136 -23.78 1.83 -0.77
N GLN A 137 -24.89 1.09 -0.71
CA GLN A 137 -25.69 0.54 -1.81
C GLN A 137 -24.92 0.05 -3.05
N GLN A 138 -24.49 -1.22 -3.05
CA GLN A 138 -24.86 -2.17 -4.12
C GLN A 138 -24.78 -3.62 -3.61
N SER A 139 -25.96 -4.25 -3.61
CA SER A 139 -26.26 -5.67 -3.79
C SER A 139 -25.51 -6.75 -2.98
N TYR A 140 -26.28 -7.32 -2.05
CA TYR A 140 -26.17 -8.61 -1.39
C TYR A 140 -25.54 -9.73 -2.24
N ARG A 141 -24.23 -9.97 -2.08
CA ARG A 141 -23.56 -11.29 -2.20
C ARG A 141 -22.07 -11.13 -1.94
N CYS A 142 -21.65 -11.30 -0.69
CA CYS A 142 -20.22 -11.33 -0.34
C CYS A 142 -19.83 -12.40 0.68
N CYS A 143 -20.80 -13.20 1.14
CA CYS A 143 -20.57 -14.23 2.14
C CYS A 143 -21.27 -15.54 1.69
N ASP A 144 -21.03 -15.99 0.45
CA ASP A 144 -21.11 -17.41 0.03
C ASP A 144 -19.70 -17.88 -0.38
#